data_AF-A0A9X4C7P2-F1
#
_entry.id   AF-A0A9X4C7P2-F1
#
_cell.length_a   1.000
_cell.length_b   1.000
_cell.length_c   1.000
_cell.angle_alpha   90.00
_cell.angle_beta   90.00
_cell.angle_gamma   90.00
#
_symmetry.space_group_name_H-M   'P 1'
#
loop_
_entity.id
_entity.type
_entity.pdbx_description
1 polymer ?
#
loop_
_entity_poly.entity_id
_entity_poly.type
_entity_poly.pdbx_seq_one_letter_code
_entity_poly.pdbx_strand_id
1 'polypeptide(L)'
;MTDLSHAKIGDIVEDASEFFAPASADLVDGLIGGYLSERGRIEQLHEMMTGGGFSGALWYFMEGNTSDQGRYYTTDIARLMQLEPAIATLNASYWGKALSLTDVYECMPQKRRTEWQEQIRNPMGKKASSRRHNNESQDEWEVHPLPDFEETTVRSTLNDLLLARSKFFAERVDGIFRALSGVFHKLDPWVESLNKKDIDKKP
;
A
#
# COMPACT_ATOMS: atom_id res chain seq x y z
N MET A 1 23.50 -49.92 -13.74
CA MET A 1 24.04 -48.96 -12.77
C MET A 1 24.07 -47.61 -13.46
N THR A 2 23.02 -46.82 -13.28
CA THR A 2 22.93 -45.46 -13.81
C THR A 2 23.65 -44.52 -12.84
N ASP A 3 24.72 -43.91 -13.34
CA ASP A 3 25.49 -42.90 -12.67
C ASP A 3 24.63 -41.63 -12.48
N LEU A 4 24.40 -41.26 -11.23
CA LEU A 4 23.60 -40.10 -10.79
C LEU A 4 24.51 -39.00 -10.22
N SER A 5 25.70 -38.80 -10.78
CA SER A 5 26.69 -37.83 -10.27
C SER A 5 26.61 -36.41 -10.84
N HIS A 6 25.57 -36.06 -11.62
CA HIS A 6 25.36 -34.70 -12.13
C HIS A 6 23.99 -34.11 -11.76
N ALA A 7 23.59 -34.20 -10.49
CA ALA A 7 22.68 -33.19 -9.95
C ALA A 7 23.51 -31.94 -9.65
N LYS A 8 23.57 -30.99 -10.60
CA LYS A 8 24.03 -29.63 -10.33
C LYS A 8 23.12 -29.07 -9.22
N ILE A 9 23.63 -29.09 -7.98
CA ILE A 9 23.13 -28.27 -6.88
C ILE A 9 23.10 -26.84 -7.41
N GLY A 10 21.91 -26.24 -7.36
CA GLY A 10 21.52 -25.08 -8.14
C GLY A 10 22.58 -23.99 -8.22
N ASP A 11 22.71 -23.40 -9.41
CA ASP A 11 23.42 -22.15 -9.62
C ASP A 11 22.94 -21.16 -8.55
N ILE A 12 23.84 -20.84 -7.62
CA ILE A 12 23.66 -19.72 -6.72
C ILE A 12 23.75 -18.52 -7.66
N VAL A 13 22.64 -17.81 -7.85
CA VAL A 13 22.62 -16.56 -8.62
C VAL A 13 23.69 -15.64 -8.02
N GLU A 14 24.82 -15.48 -8.71
CA GLU A 14 25.99 -14.75 -8.20
C GLU A 14 25.70 -13.24 -8.09
N ASP A 15 24.73 -12.74 -8.85
CA ASP A 15 24.27 -11.37 -8.78
C ASP A 15 22.79 -11.29 -8.39
N ALA A 16 22.51 -10.88 -7.15
CA ALA A 16 21.15 -10.66 -6.67
C ALA A 16 20.35 -9.69 -7.55
N SER A 17 21.01 -8.89 -8.41
CA SER A 17 20.36 -8.02 -9.39
C SER A 17 19.58 -8.79 -10.47
N GLU A 18 20.01 -10.02 -10.81
CA GLU A 18 19.39 -10.88 -11.83
C GLU A 18 18.10 -11.56 -11.32
N PHE A 19 17.94 -11.65 -10.00
CA PHE A 19 16.77 -12.24 -9.34
C PHE A 19 15.55 -11.30 -9.36
N PHE A 20 15.77 -9.99 -9.38
CA PHE A 20 14.70 -8.98 -9.29
C PHE A 20 14.27 -8.47 -10.65
N ALA A 21 13.00 -8.05 -10.76
CA ALA A 21 12.51 -7.45 -11.99
C ALA A 21 13.27 -6.14 -12.30
N PRO A 22 13.73 -5.91 -13.54
CA PRO A 22 14.30 -4.64 -13.93
C PRO A 22 13.22 -3.56 -13.90
N ALA A 23 13.46 -2.49 -13.14
CA ALA A 23 12.61 -1.30 -13.19
C ALA A 23 12.98 -0.50 -14.44
N SER A 24 12.14 -0.47 -15.47
CA SER A 24 12.39 0.36 -16.65
C SER A 24 12.21 1.84 -16.29
N ALA A 25 13.22 2.67 -16.54
CA ALA A 25 13.15 4.11 -16.30
C ALA A 25 11.95 4.74 -17.05
N ASP A 26 11.68 4.25 -18.27
CA ASP A 26 10.56 4.67 -19.11
C ASP A 26 9.18 4.48 -18.45
N LEU A 27 9.06 3.51 -17.54
CA LEU A 27 7.81 3.24 -16.84
C LEU A 27 7.52 4.29 -15.76
N VAL A 28 8.57 4.77 -15.06
CA VAL A 28 8.42 5.84 -14.06
C VAL A 28 8.03 7.14 -14.74
N ASP A 29 8.65 7.46 -15.87
CA ASP A 29 8.33 8.65 -16.65
C ASP A 29 6.87 8.61 -17.16
N GLY A 30 6.40 7.45 -17.60
CA GLY A 30 5.00 7.24 -17.98
C GLY A 30 4.02 7.47 -16.81
N LEU A 31 4.35 7.00 -15.61
CA LEU A 31 3.53 7.24 -14.41
C LEU A 31 3.47 8.71 -14.03
N ILE A 32 4.62 9.40 -14.06
CA ILE A 32 4.70 10.83 -13.76
C ILE A 32 3.87 11.63 -14.78
N GLY A 33 4.03 11.35 -16.07
CA GLY A 33 3.26 12.01 -17.13
C GLY A 33 1.74 11.77 -16.98
N GLY A 34 1.34 10.53 -16.67
CA GLY A 34 -0.04 10.19 -16.40
C GLY A 34 -0.60 10.94 -15.19
N TYR A 35 0.16 11.00 -14.09
CA TYR A 35 -0.22 11.70 -12.86
C TYR A 35 -0.44 13.19 -13.12
N LEU A 36 0.51 13.86 -13.77
CA LEU A 36 0.40 15.29 -14.08
C LEU A 36 -0.81 15.60 -14.96
N SER A 37 -1.09 14.73 -15.95
CA SER A 37 -2.28 14.85 -16.81
C SER A 37 -3.59 14.69 -16.03
N GLU A 38 -3.68 13.70 -15.14
CA GLU A 38 -4.87 13.49 -14.31
C GLU A 38 -5.05 14.60 -13.29
N ARG A 39 -3.97 15.03 -12.63
CA ARG A 39 -3.98 16.13 -11.67
C ARG A 39 -4.49 17.41 -12.32
N GLY A 40 -3.95 17.76 -13.50
CA GLY A 40 -4.41 18.94 -14.24
C GLY A 40 -5.90 18.87 -14.61
N ARG A 41 -6.44 17.68 -14.89
CA ARG A 41 -7.88 17.48 -15.13
C ARG A 41 -8.71 17.67 -13.86
N ILE A 42 -8.24 17.19 -12.72
CA ILE A 42 -8.89 17.38 -11.42
C ILE A 42 -8.93 18.87 -11.05
N GLU A 43 -7.80 19.57 -11.21
CA GLU A 43 -7.67 21.01 -10.93
C GLU A 43 -8.59 21.85 -11.85
N GLN A 44 -8.65 21.54 -13.15
CA GLN A 44 -9.57 22.19 -14.08
C GLN A 44 -11.04 21.96 -13.72
N LEU A 45 -11.40 20.73 -13.34
CA LEU A 45 -12.76 20.39 -12.90
C LEU A 45 -13.11 21.12 -11.59
N HIS A 46 -12.17 21.20 -10.64
CA HIS A 46 -12.33 21.97 -9.42
C HIS A 46 -12.65 23.42 -9.74
N GLU A 47 -11.81 24.10 -10.52
CA GLU A 47 -11.99 25.51 -10.89
C GLU A 47 -13.32 25.74 -11.63
N MET A 48 -13.71 24.84 -12.54
CA MET A 48 -14.98 24.94 -13.25
C MET A 48 -16.19 24.85 -12.29
N MET A 49 -16.10 24.04 -11.24
CA MET A 49 -17.24 23.76 -10.35
C MET A 49 -17.32 24.70 -9.14
N THR A 50 -16.18 25.16 -8.62
CA THR A 50 -16.09 26.05 -7.45
C THR A 50 -15.80 27.51 -7.81
N GLY A 51 -15.34 27.77 -9.03
CA GLY A 51 -15.13 29.11 -9.55
C GLY A 51 -16.43 29.91 -9.64
N GLY A 52 -16.30 31.23 -9.70
CA GLY A 52 -17.43 32.16 -9.64
C GLY A 52 -18.41 32.11 -10.82
N GLY A 53 -18.10 31.36 -11.88
CA GLY A 53 -18.84 31.40 -13.15
C GLY A 53 -20.07 30.48 -13.24
N PHE A 54 -20.07 29.34 -12.54
CA PHE A 54 -21.07 28.27 -12.78
C PHE A 54 -21.88 27.85 -11.55
N SER A 55 -21.51 28.31 -10.35
CA SER A 55 -22.17 27.92 -9.09
C SER A 55 -23.68 28.20 -9.07
N GLY A 56 -24.10 29.36 -9.60
CA GLY A 56 -25.52 29.73 -9.69
C GLY A 56 -26.32 28.86 -10.68
N ALA A 57 -25.73 28.48 -11.81
CA ALA A 57 -26.38 27.58 -12.77
C ALA A 57 -26.51 26.16 -12.20
N LEU A 58 -25.46 25.69 -11.52
CA LEU A 58 -25.39 24.37 -10.91
C LEU A 58 -26.46 24.18 -9.83
N TRP A 59 -26.81 25.24 -9.09
CA TRP A 59 -27.93 25.22 -8.14
C TRP A 59 -29.25 24.79 -8.80
N TYR A 60 -29.58 25.33 -9.99
CA TYR A 60 -30.79 24.95 -10.71
C TYR A 60 -30.78 23.50 -11.18
N PHE A 61 -29.61 22.98 -11.58
CA PHE A 61 -29.46 21.56 -11.91
C PHE A 61 -29.70 20.68 -10.69
N MET A 62 -29.13 21.02 -9.54
CA MET A 62 -29.35 20.25 -8.32
C MET A 62 -30.81 20.30 -7.87
N GLU A 63 -31.38 21.50 -7.74
CA GLU A 63 -32.75 21.70 -7.28
C GLU A 63 -33.75 21.01 -8.22
N GLY A 64 -33.57 21.18 -9.54
CA GLY A 64 -34.45 20.58 -10.54
C GLY A 64 -34.35 19.05 -10.67
N ASN A 65 -33.26 18.43 -10.21
CA ASN A 65 -33.07 16.97 -10.22
C ASN A 65 -33.28 16.33 -8.83
N THR A 66 -33.50 17.12 -7.78
CA THR A 66 -33.84 16.60 -6.45
C THR A 66 -35.34 16.34 -6.39
N SER A 67 -35.82 15.38 -7.19
CA SER A 67 -37.25 15.05 -7.25
C SER A 67 -37.65 13.99 -6.22
N ASP A 68 -38.62 14.34 -5.39
CA ASP A 68 -39.66 13.49 -4.79
C ASP A 68 -39.27 12.37 -3.79
N GLN A 69 -37.99 12.18 -3.46
CA GLN A 69 -37.59 11.31 -2.34
C GLN A 69 -37.11 12.17 -1.18
N GLY A 70 -38.07 12.50 -0.30
CA GLY A 70 -37.90 13.38 0.84
C GLY A 70 -36.58 13.18 1.58
N ARG A 71 -35.87 14.30 1.75
CA ARG A 71 -34.74 14.49 2.68
C ARG A 71 -33.51 13.62 2.43
N TYR A 72 -32.87 13.77 1.26
CA TYR A 72 -31.47 13.37 1.14
C TYR A 72 -30.64 14.54 0.60
N TYR A 73 -29.83 15.09 1.51
CA TYR A 73 -28.62 15.88 1.31
C TYR A 73 -28.57 16.65 0.00
N THR A 74 -28.96 17.93 -0.01
CA THR A 74 -28.38 18.85 -0.98
C THR A 74 -26.88 18.71 -0.84
N THR A 75 -26.26 18.05 -1.80
CA THR A 75 -24.88 17.65 -1.62
C THR A 75 -24.08 18.93 -1.81
N ASP A 76 -23.54 19.46 -0.72
CA ASP A 76 -22.76 20.69 -0.77
C ASP A 76 -21.58 20.50 -1.72
N ILE A 77 -21.69 21.07 -2.93
CA ILE A 77 -20.67 20.96 -3.97
C ILE A 77 -19.35 21.51 -3.47
N ALA A 78 -19.37 22.54 -2.62
CA ALA A 78 -18.14 23.08 -2.05
C ALA A 78 -17.42 22.01 -1.20
N ARG A 79 -18.18 21.14 -0.52
CA ARG A 79 -17.63 20.00 0.23
C ARG A 79 -17.21 18.85 -0.68
N LEU A 80 -17.99 18.52 -1.70
CA LEU A 80 -17.64 17.44 -2.64
C LEU A 80 -16.41 17.75 -3.48
N MET A 81 -16.30 19.00 -3.92
CA MET A 81 -15.28 19.46 -4.85
C MET A 81 -14.03 19.94 -4.11
N GLN A 82 -13.77 19.50 -2.87
CA GLN A 82 -12.52 19.83 -2.20
C GLN A 82 -11.33 19.26 -2.97
N LEU A 83 -10.38 20.13 -3.33
CA LEU A 83 -9.25 19.77 -4.17
C LEU A 83 -8.27 18.84 -3.43
N GLU A 84 -7.99 19.13 -2.16
CA GLU A 84 -6.99 18.40 -1.38
C GLU A 84 -7.32 16.90 -1.20
N PRO A 85 -8.53 16.48 -0.80
CA PRO A 85 -8.88 15.06 -0.75
C PRO A 85 -8.84 14.36 -2.11
N ALA A 86 -9.17 15.09 -3.19
CA ALA A 86 -9.12 14.55 -4.55
C ALA A 86 -7.67 14.26 -4.98
N ILE A 87 -6.75 15.21 -4.74
CA ILE A 87 -5.31 15.01 -5.00
C ILE A 87 -4.74 13.90 -4.13
N ALA A 88 -5.12 13.83 -2.84
CA ALA A 88 -4.68 12.76 -1.95
C ALA A 88 -5.11 11.37 -2.48
N THR A 89 -6.33 11.25 -2.99
CA THR A 89 -6.82 10.02 -3.61
C THR A 89 -6.07 9.69 -4.92
N LEU A 90 -5.72 10.71 -5.70
CA LEU A 90 -4.89 10.56 -6.90
C LEU A 90 -3.49 10.04 -6.52
N ASN A 91 -2.85 10.61 -5.48
CA ASN A 91 -1.57 10.15 -4.95
C ASN A 91 -1.66 8.67 -4.56
N ALA A 92 -2.71 8.25 -3.84
CA ALA A 92 -2.92 6.85 -3.46
C ALA A 92 -2.98 5.91 -4.67
N SER A 93 -3.73 6.29 -5.70
CA SER A 93 -3.87 5.52 -6.93
C SER A 93 -2.53 5.34 -7.64
N TYR A 94 -1.76 6.42 -7.79
CA TYR A 94 -0.47 6.38 -8.49
C TYR A 94 0.65 5.71 -7.69
N TRP A 95 0.70 5.87 -6.37
CA TRP A 95 1.58 5.06 -5.52
C TRP A 95 1.22 3.57 -5.58
N GLY A 96 -0.07 3.23 -5.60
CA GLY A 96 -0.54 1.87 -5.82
C GLY A 96 -0.02 1.30 -7.15
N LYS A 97 -0.21 2.03 -8.26
CA LYS A 97 0.30 1.66 -9.59
C LYS A 97 1.82 1.49 -9.57
N ALA A 98 2.55 2.45 -9.02
CA ALA A 98 4.02 2.43 -8.96
C ALA A 98 4.53 1.20 -8.21
N LEU A 99 3.97 0.92 -7.03
CA LEU A 99 4.35 -0.24 -6.22
C LEU A 99 3.97 -1.57 -6.89
N SER A 100 2.83 -1.65 -7.57
CA SER A 100 2.41 -2.85 -8.32
C SER A 100 3.25 -3.13 -9.56
N LEU A 101 3.82 -2.09 -10.18
CA LEU A 101 4.71 -2.24 -11.34
C LEU A 101 6.13 -2.65 -10.94
N THR A 102 6.45 -2.53 -9.66
CA THR A 102 7.68 -3.07 -9.08
C THR A 102 7.41 -4.41 -8.38
N ASP A 103 8.42 -5.27 -8.29
CA ASP A 103 8.38 -6.49 -7.47
C ASP A 103 8.52 -6.20 -5.96
N VAL A 104 8.65 -4.92 -5.56
CA VAL A 104 8.83 -4.48 -4.18
C VAL A 104 7.76 -5.06 -3.26
N TYR A 105 6.49 -5.09 -3.69
CA TYR A 105 5.42 -5.65 -2.86
C TYR A 105 5.67 -7.11 -2.54
N GLU A 106 6.15 -7.91 -3.49
CA GLU A 106 6.40 -9.34 -3.33
C GLU A 106 7.50 -9.61 -2.30
N CYS A 107 8.55 -8.79 -2.33
CA CYS A 107 9.67 -8.87 -1.40
C CYS A 107 9.34 -8.32 -0.01
N MET A 108 8.43 -7.35 0.09
CA MET A 108 8.17 -6.59 1.32
C MET A 108 7.70 -7.49 2.50
N PRO A 109 8.22 -7.28 3.73
CA PRO A 109 7.71 -7.91 4.93
C PRO A 109 6.27 -7.51 5.22
N GLN A 110 5.52 -8.38 5.91
CA GLN A 110 4.09 -8.18 6.13
C GLN A 110 3.76 -6.87 6.84
N LYS A 111 4.54 -6.49 7.87
CA LYS A 111 4.31 -5.25 8.63
C LYS A 111 4.37 -4.01 7.73
N ARG A 112 5.43 -3.88 6.93
CA ARG A 112 5.62 -2.74 6.03
C ARG A 112 4.58 -2.72 4.90
N ARG A 113 4.14 -3.90 4.45
CA ARG A 113 3.03 -4.00 3.48
C ARG A 113 1.73 -3.46 4.08
N THR A 114 1.43 -3.80 5.33
CA THR A 114 0.26 -3.28 6.04
C THR A 114 0.34 -1.77 6.26
N GLU A 115 1.52 -1.22 6.60
CA GLU A 115 1.74 0.24 6.71
C GLU A 115 1.40 0.95 5.39
N TRP A 116 1.92 0.47 4.25
CA TRP A 116 1.61 1.03 2.93
C TRP A 116 0.13 0.88 2.56
N GLN A 117 -0.49 -0.25 2.88
CA GLN A 117 -1.93 -0.46 2.64
C GLN A 117 -2.78 0.53 3.45
N GLU A 118 -2.42 0.81 4.70
CA GLU A 118 -3.11 1.80 5.51
C GLU A 118 -2.89 3.23 5.00
N GLN A 119 -1.69 3.58 4.52
CA GLN A 119 -1.44 4.88 3.90
C GLN A 119 -2.22 5.05 2.59
N ILE A 120 -2.27 4.03 1.73
CA ILE A 120 -3.08 4.05 0.49
C ILE A 120 -4.57 4.16 0.81
N ARG A 121 -5.04 3.48 1.87
CA ARG A 121 -6.43 3.59 2.32
C ARG A 121 -6.76 4.96 2.90
N ASN A 122 -5.78 5.61 3.54
CA ASN A 122 -5.94 6.88 4.24
C ASN A 122 -4.89 7.89 3.74
N PRO A 123 -4.99 8.37 2.48
CA PRO A 123 -3.92 9.13 1.85
C PRO A 123 -3.64 10.48 2.50
N MET A 124 -4.62 11.08 3.17
CA MET A 124 -4.45 12.30 3.98
C MET A 124 -3.91 12.02 5.39
N GLY A 125 -3.61 10.76 5.70
CA GLY A 125 -3.24 10.32 7.03
C GLY A 125 -4.41 10.28 8.01
N LYS A 126 -4.11 9.83 9.22
CA LYS A 126 -5.01 9.84 10.38
C LYS A 126 -4.24 10.39 11.57
N LYS A 127 -4.77 11.45 12.18
CA LYS A 127 -4.25 11.94 13.46
C LYS A 127 -4.75 11.01 14.57
N ALA A 128 -3.86 10.66 15.50
CA ALA A 128 -4.25 9.94 16.70
C ALA A 128 -5.28 10.78 17.47
N SER A 129 -6.40 10.16 17.88
CA SER A 129 -7.41 10.90 18.63
C SER A 129 -6.83 11.36 19.96
N SER A 130 -6.59 12.66 20.13
CA SER A 130 -6.22 13.23 21.42
C SER A 130 -7.44 13.18 22.35
N ARG A 131 -7.56 12.11 23.14
CA ARG A 131 -8.31 12.14 24.39
C ARG A 131 -7.35 12.47 25.52
N ARG A 132 -6.79 13.68 25.52
CA ARG A 132 -6.01 14.16 26.66
C ARG A 132 -6.52 15.51 27.15
N HIS A 133 -6.89 15.53 28.43
CA HIS A 133 -7.34 16.67 29.20
C HIS A 133 -6.14 17.53 29.69
N ASN A 134 -5.10 17.66 28.87
CA ASN A 134 -3.95 18.52 29.17
C ASN A 134 -3.51 19.23 27.89
N ASN A 135 -3.24 20.52 28.04
CA ASN A 135 -3.06 21.54 27.01
C ASN A 135 -1.74 21.41 26.22
N GLU A 136 -1.39 20.21 25.79
CA GLU A 136 -0.25 19.95 24.93
C GLU A 136 -0.59 18.75 24.01
N SER A 137 -1.42 19.04 23.01
CA SER A 137 -1.69 18.11 21.93
C SER A 137 -0.45 18.04 21.05
N GLN A 138 0.41 17.05 21.26
CA GLN A 138 1.32 16.62 20.19
C GLN A 138 0.44 16.00 19.11
N ASP A 139 0.37 16.65 17.95
CA ASP A 139 -0.29 16.14 16.75
C ASP A 139 0.48 14.91 16.24
N GLU A 140 0.28 13.77 16.90
CA GLU A 140 0.88 12.49 16.54
C GLU A 140 0.03 11.84 15.43
N TRP A 141 0.70 11.44 14.34
CA TRP A 141 0.06 10.72 13.25
C TRP A 141 -0.07 9.24 13.64
N GLU A 142 -1.30 8.74 13.66
CA GLU A 142 -1.56 7.29 13.73
C GLU A 142 -1.20 6.64 12.39
N VAL A 143 -1.58 7.30 11.30
CA VAL A 143 -1.17 6.95 9.94
C VAL A 143 -0.63 8.21 9.28
N HIS A 144 0.62 8.21 8.87
CA HIS A 144 1.18 9.34 8.13
C HIS A 144 0.48 9.52 6.77
N PRO A 145 0.31 10.77 6.30
CA PRO A 145 -0.18 11.01 4.94
C PRO A 145 0.78 10.40 3.92
N LEU A 146 0.23 10.02 2.77
CA LEU A 146 1.06 9.63 1.64
C LEU A 146 1.85 10.85 1.15
N PRO A 147 3.12 10.66 0.76
CA PRO A 147 3.88 11.73 0.14
C PRO A 147 3.27 12.09 -1.21
N ASP A 148 3.47 13.34 -1.64
CA ASP A 148 3.00 13.77 -2.95
C ASP A 148 3.68 12.99 -4.07
N PHE A 149 2.91 12.67 -5.12
CA PHE A 149 3.40 11.91 -6.27
C PHE A 149 4.16 12.82 -7.27
N GLU A 150 5.08 13.64 -6.75
CA GLU A 150 5.97 14.50 -7.55
C GLU A 150 7.20 13.74 -8.01
N GLU A 151 7.78 14.13 -9.15
CA GLU A 151 8.90 13.42 -9.77
C GLU A 151 10.06 13.11 -8.80
N THR A 152 10.52 14.12 -8.06
CA THR A 152 11.64 13.97 -7.12
C THR A 152 11.30 12.96 -6.01
N THR A 153 10.10 13.07 -5.45
CA THR A 153 9.59 12.20 -4.40
C THR A 153 9.40 10.77 -4.89
N VAL A 154 8.83 10.59 -6.08
CA VAL A 154 8.60 9.30 -6.72
C VAL A 154 9.93 8.61 -7.00
N ARG A 155 10.86 9.28 -7.68
CA ARG A 155 12.17 8.70 -8.01
C ARG A 155 12.95 8.35 -6.74
N SER A 156 12.99 9.24 -5.74
CA SER A 156 13.69 8.98 -4.48
C SER A 156 13.09 7.79 -3.74
N THR A 157 11.77 7.78 -3.53
CA THR A 157 11.10 6.73 -2.75
C THR A 157 11.18 5.38 -3.45
N LEU A 158 10.97 5.33 -4.77
CA LEU A 158 11.09 4.09 -5.52
C LEU A 158 12.52 3.57 -5.49
N ASN A 159 13.52 4.43 -5.64
CA ASN A 159 14.92 4.02 -5.53
C ASN A 159 15.23 3.42 -4.15
N ASP A 160 14.79 4.07 -3.06
CA ASP A 160 14.97 3.56 -1.71
C ASP A 160 14.30 2.19 -1.50
N LEU A 161 13.09 2.01 -2.05
CA LEU A 161 12.38 0.74 -2.01
C LEU A 161 13.06 -0.36 -2.82
N LEU A 162 13.58 -0.02 -4.00
CA LEU A 162 14.29 -0.95 -4.88
C LEU A 162 15.64 -1.39 -4.27
N LEU A 163 16.36 -0.47 -3.62
CA LEU A 163 17.60 -0.76 -2.89
C LEU A 163 17.35 -1.63 -1.65
N ALA A 164 16.19 -1.47 -1.00
CA ALA A 164 15.82 -2.25 0.18
C ALA A 164 15.29 -3.66 -0.15
N ARG A 165 15.11 -4.04 -1.43
CA ARG A 165 14.48 -5.32 -1.84
C ARG A 165 15.15 -6.56 -1.25
N SER A 166 16.48 -6.63 -1.27
CA SER A 166 17.23 -7.77 -0.71
C SER A 166 17.00 -7.93 0.80
N LYS A 167 17.02 -6.81 1.53
CA LYS A 167 16.73 -6.77 2.97
C LYS A 167 15.28 -7.18 3.25
N PHE A 168 14.33 -6.64 2.50
CA PHE A 168 12.90 -6.98 2.61
C PHE A 168 12.66 -8.47 2.39
N PHE A 169 13.28 -9.04 1.36
CA PHE A 169 13.18 -10.46 1.07
C PHE A 169 13.73 -11.31 2.22
N ALA A 170 14.91 -10.97 2.75
CA ALA A 170 15.49 -11.67 3.89
C ALA A 170 14.60 -11.61 5.15
N GLU A 171 14.07 -10.42 5.49
CA GLU A 171 13.16 -10.23 6.63
C GLU A 171 11.85 -11.00 6.45
N ARG A 172 11.31 -11.06 5.22
CA ARG A 172 10.12 -11.83 4.89
C ARG A 172 10.36 -13.33 5.08
N VAL A 173 11.48 -13.86 4.59
CA VAL A 173 11.85 -15.27 4.75
C VAL A 173 12.07 -15.63 6.22
N ASP A 174 12.80 -14.79 6.99
CA ASP A 174 12.98 -15.00 8.44
C ASP A 174 11.63 -15.02 9.17
N GLY A 175 10.73 -14.08 8.83
CA GLY A 175 9.38 -14.03 9.39
C GLY A 175 8.57 -15.32 9.14
N ILE A 176 8.62 -15.85 7.91
CA ILE A 176 7.97 -17.12 7.56
C ILE A 176 8.59 -18.28 8.35
N PHE A 177 9.92 -18.36 8.40
CA PHE A 177 10.62 -19.43 9.10
C PHE A 177 10.31 -19.42 10.60
N ARG A 178 10.30 -18.25 11.25
CA ARG A 178 9.89 -18.09 12.66
C ARG A 178 8.43 -18.49 12.90
N ALA A 179 7.52 -18.14 11.99
CA ALA A 179 6.12 -18.52 12.12
C ALA A 179 5.95 -20.04 12.05
N LEU A 180 6.66 -20.71 11.14
CA LEU A 180 6.63 -22.16 10.98
C LEU A 180 7.35 -22.89 12.13
N SER A 181 8.49 -22.38 12.61
CA SER A 181 9.24 -23.01 13.72
C SER A 181 8.48 -22.95 15.05
N GLY A 182 7.69 -21.89 15.28
CA GLY A 182 6.78 -21.81 16.42
C GLY A 182 5.62 -22.81 16.36
N VAL A 183 5.22 -23.27 15.17
CA VAL A 183 4.24 -24.36 15.00
C VAL A 183 4.86 -25.71 15.33
N PHE A 184 6.14 -25.91 14.96
CA PHE A 184 6.85 -27.18 15.21
C PHE A 184 6.98 -27.48 16.71
N HIS A 185 7.38 -26.50 17.54
CA HIS A 185 7.49 -26.66 19.00
C HIS A 185 6.14 -26.93 19.71
N LYS A 186 5.01 -26.57 19.10
CA LYS A 186 3.68 -26.83 19.67
C LYS A 186 3.15 -28.23 19.35
N LEU A 187 3.73 -28.91 18.36
CA LEU A 187 3.40 -30.29 18.01
C LEU A 187 4.19 -31.31 18.84
N ASP A 188 5.36 -30.93 19.37
CA ASP A 188 6.22 -31.80 20.18
C ASP A 188 5.52 -32.45 21.39
N PRO A 189 4.70 -31.75 22.20
CA PRO A 189 3.98 -32.38 23.31
C PRO A 189 2.96 -33.44 22.85
N TRP A 190 2.40 -33.28 21.65
CA TRP A 190 1.40 -34.19 21.09
C TRP A 190 2.07 -35.42 20.45
N VAL A 191 3.21 -35.24 19.78
CA VAL A 191 4.05 -36.31 19.23
C VAL A 191 4.64 -37.19 20.34
N GLU A 192 5.08 -36.60 21.45
CA GLU A 192 5.50 -37.36 22.64
C GLU A 192 4.33 -38.16 23.28
N SER A 193 3.11 -37.62 23.23
CA SER A 193 1.91 -38.29 23.76
C SER A 193 1.45 -39.47 22.91
N LEU A 194 1.68 -39.43 21.59
CA LEU A 194 1.40 -40.52 20.67
C LEU A 194 2.42 -41.65 20.83
N ASN A 195 3.71 -41.32 20.94
CA ASN A 195 4.77 -42.31 21.07
C ASN A 195 4.69 -43.11 22.40
N LYS A 196 4.11 -42.52 23.47
CA LYS A 196 3.84 -43.22 24.74
C LYS A 196 2.67 -44.21 24.66
N LYS A 197 1.64 -43.95 23.85
CA LYS A 197 0.45 -44.83 23.76
C LYS A 197 0.70 -46.10 22.94
N ASP A 198 1.71 -46.11 22.09
CA ASP A 198 2.07 -47.28 21.27
C ASP A 198 3.10 -48.21 21.94
N ILE A 199 3.76 -47.76 23.02
CA ILE A 199 4.69 -48.60 23.79
C ILE A 199 3.96 -49.50 24.81
N ASP A 200 2.77 -49.09 25.28
CA ASP A 200 1.95 -49.86 26.23
C ASP A 200 1.01 -50.89 25.55
N LYS A 201 1.16 -51.12 24.23
CA LYS A 201 0.46 -52.16 23.48
C LYS A 201 1.44 -53.10 22.76
N LYS A 202 2.28 -53.78 23.53
CA LYS A 202 2.83 -55.07 23.10
C LYS A 202 2.29 -56.17 24.01
N PRO A 203 1.80 -57.30 23.46
CA PRO A 203 1.23 -58.40 24.25
C PRO A 203 2.27 -59.06 25.16
#